data_AF-A0A3R7WCM6-F1
#
_entry.id   AF-A0A3R7WCM6-F1
#
_cell.length_a   1.000
_cell.length_b   1.000
_cell.length_c   1.000
_cell.angle_alpha   90.00
_cell.angle_beta   90.00
_cell.angle_gamma   90.00
#
_symmetry.space_group_name_H-M   'P 1'
#
loop_
_entity.id
_entity.type
_entity.pdbx_description
1 polymer ?
#
loop_
_entity_poly.entity_id
_entity_poly.type
_entity_poly.pdbx_seq_one_letter_code
_entity_poly.pdbx_strand_id
1 'polypeptide(L)'
;MTTLRFTLPGARLRRATPLRAITLSATRWSLTFNMLKRYIELKPFLLAIPDDTIDVLRLNVEEDREVTALLVTLEDLNSITLTLQGDECSLLEVRQIFDTVIEEYPDAVGRLGPSARVVKKLSFESAIVKILRDTETTMTAEECESVNKLRNEENIESSAAGVALPVMSLAERALKKKKVMRMTSGFMDCRFLCPTSMMCERFFSSTKLAIGDRRCSMTPKIFGEKM
;
A
#
# COMPACT_ATOMS: atom_id res chain seq x y z
N MET A 1 -32.02 37.22 -27.05
CA MET A 1 -31.91 36.08 -26.11
C MET A 1 -31.88 34.79 -26.92
N THR A 2 -30.68 34.36 -27.32
CA THR A 2 -30.47 33.12 -28.06
C THR A 2 -30.48 31.96 -27.09
N THR A 3 -31.41 31.04 -27.32
CA THR A 3 -31.60 29.82 -26.54
C THR A 3 -30.33 28.97 -26.54
N LEU A 4 -29.94 28.47 -25.37
CA LEU A 4 -28.85 27.50 -25.18
C LEU A 4 -29.22 26.18 -25.87
N ARG A 5 -29.02 26.10 -27.19
CA ARG A 5 -29.36 24.94 -28.05
C ARG A 5 -28.45 23.72 -27.85
N PHE A 6 -27.52 23.75 -26.91
CA PHE A 6 -26.64 22.62 -26.59
C PHE A 6 -26.79 22.27 -25.12
N THR A 7 -27.82 21.51 -24.78
CA THR A 7 -27.77 20.71 -23.55
C THR A 7 -26.62 19.71 -23.75
N LEU A 8 -25.43 20.02 -23.24
CA LEU A 8 -24.28 19.12 -23.31
C LEU A 8 -24.71 17.70 -22.90
N PRO A 9 -24.19 16.63 -23.54
CA PRO A 9 -24.45 15.24 -23.15
C PRO A 9 -24.42 14.98 -21.64
N GLY A 10 -23.49 15.63 -20.93
CA GLY A 10 -23.41 15.56 -19.47
C GLY A 10 -24.62 16.13 -18.71
N ALA A 11 -25.33 17.14 -19.24
CA ALA A 11 -26.56 17.65 -18.65
C ALA A 11 -27.74 16.70 -18.83
N ARG A 12 -27.79 15.97 -19.95
CA ARG A 12 -28.79 14.92 -20.19
C ARG A 12 -28.53 13.72 -19.28
N LEU A 13 -27.27 13.29 -19.16
CA LEU A 13 -26.87 12.22 -18.24
C LEU A 13 -27.22 12.53 -16.78
N ARG A 14 -27.01 13.78 -16.34
CA ARG A 14 -27.38 14.24 -14.98
C ARG A 14 -28.88 14.16 -14.69
N ARG A 15 -29.75 14.13 -15.70
CA ARG A 15 -31.20 13.91 -15.51
C ARG A 15 -31.54 12.42 -15.35
N ALA A 16 -30.74 11.54 -15.94
CA ALA A 16 -30.93 10.10 -15.89
C ALA A 16 -30.28 9.45 -14.67
N THR A 17 -29.15 9.98 -14.19
CA THR A 17 -28.41 9.43 -13.06
C THR A 17 -27.63 10.52 -12.30
N PRO A 18 -27.51 10.42 -10.96
CA PRO A 18 -26.63 11.31 -10.20
C PRO A 18 -25.14 11.02 -10.45
N LEU A 19 -24.80 9.88 -11.06
CA LEU A 19 -23.44 9.47 -11.34
C LEU A 19 -22.78 10.42 -12.36
N ARG A 20 -21.48 10.66 -12.17
CA ARG A 20 -20.67 11.49 -13.06
C ARG A 20 -19.50 10.67 -13.58
N ALA A 21 -19.08 10.97 -14.80
CA ALA A 21 -17.85 10.40 -15.36
C ALA A 21 -16.66 10.78 -14.47
N ILE A 22 -15.74 9.84 -14.30
CA ILE A 22 -14.48 10.04 -13.61
C ILE A 22 -13.41 10.26 -14.69
N THR A 23 -12.76 11.41 -14.67
CA THR A 23 -11.69 11.74 -15.62
C THR A 23 -10.34 11.25 -15.11
N LEU A 24 -9.48 10.79 -16.01
CA LEU A 24 -8.09 10.46 -15.68
C LEU A 24 -7.32 11.73 -15.26
N SER A 25 -6.87 11.75 -14.02
CA SER A 25 -5.86 12.65 -13.45
C SER A 25 -4.59 11.86 -13.23
N ALA A 26 -3.45 12.37 -13.68
CA ALA A 26 -2.17 11.65 -13.71
C ALA A 26 -1.64 11.16 -12.34
N THR A 27 -2.22 11.59 -11.22
CA THR A 27 -1.65 11.43 -9.87
C THR A 27 -2.25 10.32 -9.00
N ARG A 28 -3.28 9.58 -9.44
CA ARG A 28 -3.97 8.62 -8.56
C ARG A 28 -3.97 7.19 -9.13
N TRP A 29 -3.39 6.27 -8.37
CA TRP A 29 -3.10 4.88 -8.77
C TRP A 29 -4.33 4.04 -9.13
N SER A 30 -5.49 4.29 -8.51
CA SER A 30 -6.73 3.53 -8.73
C SER A 30 -7.66 4.14 -9.78
N LEU A 31 -7.23 5.18 -10.50
CA LEU A 31 -8.16 5.98 -11.29
C LEU A 31 -8.61 5.32 -12.58
N THR A 32 -7.74 4.56 -13.24
CA THR A 32 -8.11 3.79 -14.44
C THR A 32 -9.18 2.75 -14.10
N PHE A 33 -9.00 2.02 -12.99
CA PHE A 33 -9.99 1.09 -12.46
C PHE A 33 -11.32 1.80 -12.16
N ASN A 34 -11.29 2.90 -11.39
CA ASN A 34 -12.48 3.67 -11.03
C ASN A 34 -13.20 4.25 -12.26
N MET A 35 -12.45 4.70 -13.27
CA MET A 35 -13.02 5.19 -14.52
C MET A 35 -13.75 4.09 -15.28
N LEU A 36 -13.13 2.92 -15.48
CA LEU A 36 -13.75 1.82 -16.21
C LEU A 36 -14.95 1.25 -15.45
N LYS A 37 -14.85 1.11 -14.13
CA LYS A 37 -15.98 0.73 -13.27
C LYS A 37 -17.13 1.72 -13.42
N ARG A 38 -16.83 3.02 -13.37
CA ARG A 38 -17.84 4.08 -13.55
C ARG A 38 -18.44 4.06 -14.96
N TYR A 39 -17.65 3.75 -15.98
CA TYR A 39 -18.15 3.63 -17.35
C TYR A 39 -19.21 2.53 -17.45
N ILE A 40 -18.94 1.34 -16.89
CA ILE A 40 -19.89 0.22 -16.88
C ILE A 40 -21.18 0.59 -16.13
N GLU A 41 -21.08 1.29 -14.99
CA GLU A 41 -22.24 1.81 -14.24
C GLU A 41 -23.06 2.83 -15.05
N LEU A 42 -22.38 3.66 -15.86
CA LEU A 42 -23.03 4.69 -16.68
C LEU A 42 -23.61 4.12 -17.99
N LYS A 43 -23.08 3.02 -18.50
CA LYS A 43 -23.45 2.40 -19.77
C LYS A 43 -24.97 2.25 -19.99
N PRO A 44 -25.78 1.69 -19.06
CA PRO A 44 -27.22 1.57 -19.29
C PRO A 44 -27.92 2.92 -19.46
N PHE A 45 -27.48 3.95 -18.74
CA PHE A 45 -28.01 5.31 -18.86
C PHE A 45 -27.58 5.97 -20.17
N LEU A 46 -26.35 5.71 -20.61
CA LEU A 46 -25.85 6.21 -21.89
C LEU A 46 -26.64 5.61 -23.06
N LEU A 47 -26.99 4.32 -23.00
CA LEU A 47 -27.82 3.64 -24.01
C LEU A 47 -29.26 4.20 -24.09
N ALA A 48 -29.79 4.70 -22.97
CA ALA A 48 -31.13 5.26 -22.90
C ALA A 48 -31.24 6.71 -23.42
N ILE A 49 -30.12 7.39 -23.69
CA ILE A 49 -30.12 8.76 -24.23
C ILE A 49 -30.17 8.69 -25.76
N PRO A 50 -31.22 9.20 -26.41
CA PRO A 50 -31.31 9.28 -27.87
C PRO A 50 -30.45 10.45 -28.36
N ASP A 51 -29.18 10.19 -28.66
CA ASP A 51 -28.22 11.18 -29.14
C ASP A 51 -27.16 10.52 -30.02
N ASP A 52 -27.31 10.66 -31.34
CA ASP A 52 -26.42 10.08 -32.35
C ASP A 52 -24.95 10.49 -32.16
N THR A 53 -24.69 11.65 -31.53
CA THR A 53 -23.31 12.09 -31.24
C THR A 53 -22.65 11.29 -30.12
N ILE A 54 -23.44 10.72 -29.20
CA ILE A 54 -22.98 9.83 -28.14
C ILE A 54 -22.80 8.41 -28.70
N ASP A 55 -23.68 8.00 -29.62
CA ASP A 55 -23.66 6.66 -30.23
C ASP A 55 -22.33 6.37 -30.94
N VAL A 56 -21.77 7.36 -31.63
CA VAL A 56 -20.44 7.26 -32.30
C VAL A 56 -19.28 7.10 -31.31
N LEU A 57 -19.44 7.57 -30.06
CA LEU A 57 -18.42 7.49 -29.00
C LEU A 57 -18.57 6.24 -28.12
N ARG A 58 -19.54 5.38 -28.40
CA ARG A 58 -19.74 4.14 -27.65
C ARG A 58 -18.70 3.10 -28.07
N LEU A 59 -18.23 2.34 -27.09
CA LEU A 59 -17.46 1.14 -27.36
C LEU A 59 -18.32 0.16 -28.16
N ASN A 60 -17.69 -0.50 -29.12
CA ASN A 60 -18.31 -1.60 -29.83
C ASN A 60 -18.44 -2.83 -28.90
N VAL A 61 -19.12 -3.88 -29.37
CA VAL A 61 -19.40 -5.08 -28.55
C VAL A 61 -18.12 -5.83 -28.17
N GLU A 62 -17.10 -5.80 -29.01
CA GLU A 62 -15.81 -6.47 -28.75
C GLU A 62 -15.01 -5.69 -27.70
N GLU A 63 -14.86 -4.39 -27.88
CA GLU A 63 -14.22 -3.47 -26.93
C GLU A 63 -14.89 -3.50 -25.56
N ASP A 64 -16.21 -3.62 -25.51
CA ASP A 64 -16.94 -3.72 -24.25
C ASP A 64 -16.68 -5.03 -23.50
N ARG A 65 -16.48 -6.14 -24.24
CA ARG A 65 -16.04 -7.41 -23.66
C ARG A 65 -14.60 -7.31 -23.16
N GLU A 66 -13.72 -6.66 -23.91
CA GLU A 66 -12.34 -6.41 -23.49
C GLU A 66 -12.28 -5.55 -22.22
N VAL A 67 -13.07 -4.48 -22.14
CA VAL A 67 -13.16 -3.63 -20.94
C VAL A 67 -13.69 -4.42 -19.74
N THR A 68 -14.68 -5.28 -19.96
CA THR A 68 -15.23 -6.13 -18.88
C THR A 68 -14.18 -7.12 -18.38
N ALA A 69 -13.44 -7.77 -19.27
CA ALA A 69 -12.36 -8.68 -18.91
C ALA A 69 -11.21 -7.95 -18.18
N LEU A 70 -10.81 -6.78 -18.69
CA LEU A 70 -9.79 -5.94 -18.07
C LEU A 70 -10.19 -5.48 -16.67
N LEU A 71 -11.47 -5.18 -16.45
CA LEU A 71 -11.96 -4.74 -15.15
C LEU A 71 -11.73 -5.81 -14.07
N VAL A 72 -11.92 -7.08 -14.39
CA VAL A 72 -11.69 -8.20 -13.44
C VAL A 72 -10.24 -8.18 -12.98
N THR A 73 -9.30 -8.15 -13.93
CA THR A 73 -7.86 -8.07 -13.62
C THR A 73 -7.50 -6.82 -12.82
N LEU A 74 -8.08 -5.67 -13.18
CA LEU A 74 -7.83 -4.42 -12.45
C LEU A 74 -8.46 -4.42 -11.04
N GLU A 75 -9.54 -5.16 -10.82
CA GLU A 75 -10.16 -5.31 -9.50
C GLU A 75 -9.24 -6.07 -8.54
N ASP A 76 -8.66 -7.18 -9.00
CA ASP A 76 -7.69 -7.96 -8.23
C ASP A 76 -6.44 -7.13 -7.92
N LEU A 77 -5.85 -6.48 -8.92
CA LEU A 77 -4.68 -5.61 -8.72
C LEU A 77 -5.01 -4.40 -7.82
N ASN A 78 -6.20 -3.82 -7.95
CA ASN A 78 -6.62 -2.74 -7.06
C ASN A 78 -6.76 -3.23 -5.61
N SER A 79 -7.29 -4.44 -5.39
CA SER A 79 -7.38 -5.03 -4.05
C SER A 79 -6.00 -5.19 -3.40
N ILE A 80 -5.02 -5.68 -4.16
CA ILE A 80 -3.62 -5.79 -3.76
C ILE A 80 -3.03 -4.41 -3.42
N THR A 81 -3.27 -3.40 -4.25
CA THR A 81 -2.76 -2.06 -3.92
C THR A 81 -3.40 -1.48 -2.66
N LEU A 82 -4.68 -1.74 -2.42
CA LEU A 82 -5.36 -1.28 -1.19
C LEU A 82 -4.82 -2.00 0.05
N THR A 83 -4.54 -3.31 -0.02
CA THR A 83 -3.98 -4.06 1.10
C THR A 83 -2.57 -3.55 1.45
N LEU A 84 -1.75 -3.26 0.44
CA LEU A 84 -0.40 -2.69 0.63
C LEU A 84 -0.41 -1.26 1.20
N GLN A 85 -1.51 -0.53 0.99
CA GLN A 85 -1.72 0.81 1.53
C GLN A 85 -2.32 0.79 2.94
N GLY A 86 -2.63 -0.38 3.50
CA GLY A 86 -3.10 -0.53 4.86
C GLY A 86 -2.05 -0.11 5.89
N ASP A 87 -2.50 0.34 7.06
CA ASP A 87 -1.62 0.94 8.08
C ASP A 87 -0.79 -0.13 8.83
N GLU A 88 -1.26 -1.38 8.82
CA GLU A 88 -0.70 -2.50 9.61
C GLU A 88 0.05 -3.54 8.75
N CYS A 89 0.34 -3.23 7.49
CA CYS A 89 0.97 -4.21 6.60
C CYS A 89 2.45 -4.43 6.98
N SER A 90 2.82 -5.66 7.31
CA SER A 90 4.19 -6.04 7.64
C SER A 90 5.02 -6.32 6.38
N LEU A 91 6.35 -6.21 6.48
CA LEU A 91 7.25 -6.52 5.34
C LEU A 91 7.08 -7.97 4.83
N LEU A 92 6.74 -8.90 5.73
CA LEU A 92 6.44 -10.29 5.39
C LEU A 92 5.20 -10.39 4.49
N GLU A 93 4.11 -9.73 4.86
CA GLU A 93 2.87 -9.73 4.08
C GLU A 93 3.06 -9.06 2.72
N VAL A 94 3.78 -7.94 2.68
CA VAL A 94 4.15 -7.29 1.40
C VAL A 94 4.90 -8.27 0.50
N ARG A 95 5.84 -9.03 1.07
CA ARG A 95 6.61 -10.02 0.32
C ARG A 95 5.71 -11.14 -0.21
N GLN A 96 4.81 -11.68 0.61
CA GLN A 96 3.85 -12.71 0.19
C GLN A 96 2.95 -12.21 -0.94
N ILE A 97 2.40 -10.99 -0.81
CA ILE A 97 1.57 -10.36 -1.84
C ILE A 97 2.36 -10.23 -3.15
N PHE A 98 3.59 -9.75 -3.10
CA PHE A 98 4.42 -9.61 -4.30
C PHE A 98 4.80 -10.96 -4.92
N ASP A 99 5.03 -11.99 -4.10
CA ASP A 99 5.31 -13.34 -4.60
C ASP A 99 4.08 -13.91 -5.33
N THR A 100 2.87 -13.74 -4.80
CA THR A 100 1.62 -14.09 -5.49
C THR A 100 1.43 -13.33 -6.80
N VAL A 101 1.72 -12.01 -6.82
CA VAL A 101 1.66 -11.22 -8.06
C VAL A 101 2.67 -11.71 -9.09
N ILE A 102 3.85 -12.16 -8.66
CA ILE A 102 4.88 -12.71 -9.55
C ILE A 102 4.46 -14.06 -10.14
N GLU A 103 3.77 -14.89 -9.36
CA GLU A 103 3.23 -16.17 -9.83
C GLU A 103 2.20 -15.97 -10.95
N GLU A 104 1.33 -14.96 -10.83
CA GLU A 104 0.34 -14.63 -11.86
C GLU A 104 0.93 -13.80 -13.02
N TYR A 105 1.89 -12.93 -12.74
CA TYR A 105 2.52 -12.03 -13.70
C TYR A 105 4.05 -12.11 -13.64
N PRO A 106 4.67 -13.11 -14.30
CA PRO A 106 6.11 -13.34 -14.25
C PRO A 106 6.96 -12.14 -14.69
N ASP A 107 6.43 -11.30 -15.58
CA ASP A 107 7.10 -10.07 -16.04
C ASP A 107 7.36 -9.06 -14.91
N ALA A 108 6.61 -9.15 -13.80
CA ALA A 108 6.76 -8.26 -12.65
C ALA A 108 8.01 -8.55 -11.80
N VAL A 109 8.69 -9.70 -11.98
CA VAL A 109 9.87 -10.12 -11.19
C VAL A 109 10.96 -9.05 -11.18
N GLY A 110 11.22 -8.40 -12.31
CA GLY A 110 12.27 -7.37 -12.40
C GLY A 110 12.01 -6.13 -11.53
N ARG A 111 10.77 -5.90 -11.10
CA ARG A 111 10.36 -4.77 -10.26
C ARG A 111 9.98 -5.17 -8.84
N LEU A 112 9.33 -6.32 -8.68
CA LEU A 112 8.78 -6.77 -7.40
C LEU A 112 9.62 -7.86 -6.73
N GLY A 113 10.55 -8.51 -7.43
CA GLY A 113 11.35 -9.59 -6.86
C GLY A 113 12.26 -9.12 -5.71
N PRO A 114 12.70 -10.04 -4.83
CA PRO A 114 13.62 -9.70 -3.74
C PRO A 114 14.89 -9.01 -4.26
N SER A 115 15.44 -9.50 -5.37
CA SER A 115 16.64 -8.95 -6.03
C SER A 115 16.34 -7.86 -7.06
N ALA A 116 15.15 -7.25 -7.04
CA ALA A 116 14.79 -6.20 -7.99
C ALA A 116 15.70 -4.97 -7.83
N ARG A 117 16.00 -4.28 -8.94
CA ARG A 117 16.89 -3.09 -8.96
C ARG A 117 16.42 -1.95 -8.05
N VAL A 118 15.13 -1.94 -7.70
CA VAL A 118 14.53 -0.94 -6.80
C VAL A 118 14.96 -1.15 -5.35
N VAL A 119 15.23 -2.39 -4.95
CA VAL A 119 15.62 -2.77 -3.58
C VAL A 119 17.01 -2.22 -3.28
N LYS A 120 17.10 -1.41 -2.21
CA LYS A 120 18.36 -0.72 -1.85
C LYS A 120 19.26 -1.58 -0.98
N LYS A 121 18.68 -2.33 -0.05
CA LYS A 121 19.41 -3.17 0.92
C LYS A 121 18.82 -4.56 0.93
N LEU A 122 19.22 -5.36 -0.06
CA LEU A 122 18.75 -6.73 -0.26
C LEU A 122 18.90 -7.59 1.00
N SER A 123 20.11 -7.65 1.56
CA SER A 123 20.42 -8.48 2.73
C SER A 123 19.64 -8.04 3.98
N PHE A 124 19.31 -6.75 4.11
CA PHE A 124 18.51 -6.25 5.22
C PHE A 124 17.02 -6.61 5.08
N GLU A 125 16.43 -6.40 3.90
CA GLU A 125 15.02 -6.73 3.67
C GLU A 125 14.78 -8.25 3.77
N SER A 126 15.67 -9.06 3.19
CA SER A 126 15.64 -10.53 3.30
C SER A 126 15.74 -11.00 4.76
N ALA A 127 16.66 -10.41 5.53
CA ALA A 127 16.83 -10.71 6.94
C ALA A 127 15.58 -10.41 7.77
N ILE A 128 14.94 -9.26 7.56
CA ILE A 128 13.69 -8.91 8.27
C ILE A 128 12.58 -9.90 7.93
N VAL A 129 12.42 -10.27 6.66
CA VAL A 129 11.41 -11.27 6.25
C VAL A 129 11.67 -12.61 6.96
N LYS A 130 12.93 -13.03 7.09
CA LYS A 130 13.30 -14.28 7.79
C LYS A 130 13.03 -14.20 9.30
N ILE A 131 13.28 -13.05 9.94
CA ILE A 131 12.96 -12.80 11.35
C ILE A 131 11.44 -12.86 11.57
N LEU A 132 10.65 -12.19 10.71
CA LEU A 132 9.19 -12.20 10.81
C LEU A 132 8.56 -13.59 10.53
N ARG A 133 9.27 -14.48 9.81
CA ARG A 133 8.87 -15.87 9.57
C ARG A 133 9.34 -16.84 10.67
N ASP A 134 10.02 -16.36 11.72
CA ASP A 134 10.67 -17.18 12.75
C ASP A 134 11.71 -18.18 12.18
N THR A 135 12.33 -17.84 11.04
CA THR A 135 13.30 -18.68 10.30
C THR A 135 14.73 -18.16 10.43
N GLU A 136 15.10 -17.66 11.60
CA GLU A 136 16.40 -17.04 11.89
C GLU A 136 17.60 -17.96 11.60
N THR A 137 17.42 -19.27 11.71
CA THR A 137 18.47 -20.28 11.46
C THR A 137 18.92 -20.37 10.00
N THR A 138 18.14 -19.80 9.07
CA THR A 138 18.43 -19.81 7.62
C THR A 138 19.11 -18.53 7.14
N MET A 139 19.47 -17.62 8.05
CA MET A 139 20.09 -16.35 7.72
C MET A 139 21.57 -16.54 7.33
N THR A 140 22.00 -15.85 6.28
CA THR A 140 23.41 -15.80 5.89
C THR A 140 24.19 -14.86 6.80
N ALA A 141 25.53 -14.97 6.79
CA ALA A 141 26.37 -14.09 7.59
C ALA A 141 26.16 -12.59 7.27
N GLU A 142 25.97 -12.26 5.99
CA GLU A 142 25.69 -10.89 5.51
C GLU A 142 24.34 -10.36 5.98
N GLU A 143 23.31 -11.22 6.02
CA GLU A 143 21.98 -10.90 6.52
C GLU A 143 22.00 -10.65 8.03
N CYS A 144 22.70 -11.51 8.78
CA CYS A 144 22.93 -11.32 10.22
C CYS A 144 23.66 -10.01 10.50
N GLU A 145 24.72 -9.70 9.75
CA GLU A 145 25.48 -8.46 9.92
C GLU A 145 24.62 -7.23 9.66
N SER A 146 23.75 -7.30 8.66
CA SER A 146 22.82 -6.22 8.29
C SER A 146 21.81 -5.91 9.40
N VAL A 147 21.47 -6.89 10.23
CA VAL A 147 20.42 -6.79 11.27
C VAL A 147 20.98 -6.84 12.70
N ASN A 148 22.30 -6.78 12.86
CA ASN A 148 22.96 -6.77 14.17
C ASN A 148 22.37 -5.77 15.17
N LYS A 149 21.90 -4.59 14.71
CA LYS A 149 21.29 -3.56 15.57
C LYS A 149 19.88 -3.90 16.08
N LEU A 150 19.20 -4.87 15.47
CA LEU A 150 17.87 -5.34 15.90
C LEU A 150 17.96 -6.60 16.77
N ARG A 151 19.18 -7.03 17.13
CA ARG A 151 19.39 -8.17 18.03
C ARG A 151 19.07 -7.76 19.47
N ASN A 152 18.38 -8.63 20.20
CA ASN A 152 18.08 -8.37 21.61
C ASN A 152 19.36 -8.50 22.44
N GLU A 153 19.77 -7.41 23.11
CA GLU A 153 20.97 -7.39 23.97
C GLU A 153 20.86 -8.37 25.15
N GLU A 154 19.65 -8.69 25.61
CA GLU A 154 19.40 -9.65 26.71
C GLU A 154 19.89 -11.09 26.41
N ASN A 155 20.10 -11.44 25.14
CA ASN A 155 20.61 -12.76 24.77
C ASN A 155 22.15 -12.83 24.72
N ILE A 156 22.85 -11.70 24.81
CA ILE A 156 24.32 -11.64 24.86
C ILE A 156 24.81 -12.02 26.27
N GLU A 157 24.09 -11.62 27.32
CA GLU A 157 24.48 -11.93 28.71
C GLU A 157 24.25 -13.39 29.10
N SER A 158 23.41 -14.13 28.37
CA SER A 158 23.09 -15.53 28.67
C SER A 158 24.14 -16.53 28.15
N SER A 159 25.03 -16.11 27.24
CA SER A 159 26.04 -16.99 26.63
C SER A 159 27.47 -16.76 27.17
N ALA A 160 27.74 -15.61 27.80
CA ALA A 160 29.09 -15.21 28.19
C ALA A 160 29.37 -15.16 29.70
N ALA A 161 28.40 -15.43 30.58
CA ALA A 161 28.61 -15.35 32.02
C ALA A 161 28.51 -16.74 32.68
N GLY A 162 29.65 -17.42 32.78
CA GLY A 162 29.89 -18.47 33.79
C GLY A 162 29.95 -17.89 35.21
N VAL A 163 28.96 -17.07 35.58
CA VAL A 163 28.85 -16.50 36.92
C VAL A 163 27.95 -17.43 37.74
N ALA A 164 28.48 -17.91 38.85
CA ALA A 164 27.81 -18.79 39.80
C ALA A 164 26.40 -18.27 40.11
N LEU A 165 25.38 -19.02 39.68
CA LEU A 165 23.98 -18.69 39.90
C LEU A 165 23.67 -18.72 41.42
N PRO A 166 22.95 -17.73 41.97
CA PRO A 166 22.29 -17.88 43.25
C PRO A 166 21.35 -19.08 43.19
N VAL A 167 21.18 -19.81 44.30
CA VAL A 167 20.27 -20.97 44.38
C VAL A 167 18.83 -20.51 44.14
N MET A 168 18.40 -20.48 42.88
CA MET A 168 17.04 -20.16 42.49
C MET A 168 16.10 -21.30 42.88
N SER A 169 14.93 -20.96 43.41
CA SER A 169 13.90 -21.94 43.77
C SER A 169 13.36 -22.68 42.54
N LEU A 170 12.73 -23.84 42.74
CA LEU A 170 12.12 -24.62 41.65
C LEU A 170 11.06 -23.79 40.87
N ALA A 171 10.30 -22.96 41.59
CA ALA A 171 9.27 -22.09 41.02
C ALA A 171 9.88 -20.99 40.14
N GLU A 172 10.97 -20.36 40.59
CA GLU A 172 11.70 -19.37 39.80
C GLU A 172 12.30 -20.00 38.53
N ARG A 173 12.86 -21.21 38.62
CA ARG A 173 13.35 -21.96 37.45
C ARG A 173 12.23 -22.28 36.47
N ALA A 174 11.05 -22.68 36.94
CA ALA A 174 9.90 -22.95 36.08
C ALA A 174 9.38 -21.68 35.38
N LEU A 175 9.29 -20.56 36.11
CA LEU A 175 8.84 -19.27 35.55
C LEU A 175 9.87 -18.68 34.58
N LYS A 176 11.18 -18.79 34.86
CA LYS A 176 12.25 -18.34 33.97
C LYS A 176 12.29 -19.17 32.69
N LYS A 177 12.13 -20.50 32.78
CA LYS A 177 11.96 -21.38 31.60
C LYS A 177 10.75 -20.97 30.76
N LYS A 178 9.62 -20.65 31.39
CA LYS A 178 8.41 -20.18 30.71
C LYS A 178 8.61 -18.81 30.04
N LYS A 179 9.40 -17.91 30.63
CA LYS A 179 9.75 -16.59 30.06
C LYS A 179 10.71 -16.72 28.87
N VAL A 180 11.74 -17.57 28.98
CA VAL A 180 12.69 -17.86 27.90
C VAL A 180 12.00 -18.55 26.72
N MET A 181 11.07 -19.49 26.97
CA MET A 181 10.25 -20.07 25.90
C MET A 181 9.25 -19.10 25.26
N ARG A 182 9.00 -17.92 25.86
CA ARG A 182 8.20 -16.85 25.24
C ARG A 182 9.05 -15.88 24.40
N MET A 183 10.34 -15.78 24.68
CA MET A 183 11.32 -15.01 23.90
C MET A 183 12.05 -15.97 22.95
N THR A 184 11.34 -16.46 21.95
CA THR A 184 11.87 -17.46 21.00
C THR A 184 12.69 -16.85 19.87
N SER A 185 12.64 -15.55 19.65
CA SER A 185 13.42 -14.84 18.63
C SER A 185 14.67 -14.18 19.23
N GLY A 186 15.84 -14.40 18.63
CA GLY A 186 17.07 -13.69 19.00
C GLY A 186 17.03 -12.20 18.67
N PHE A 187 16.02 -11.78 17.91
CA PHE A 187 15.80 -10.42 17.42
C PHE A 187 14.52 -9.78 17.96
N MET A 188 14.49 -8.46 17.90
CA MET A 188 13.31 -7.65 18.20
C MET A 188 12.18 -7.98 17.22
N ASP A 189 10.93 -7.86 17.67
CA ASP A 189 9.78 -7.96 16.79
C ASP A 189 9.84 -6.82 15.75
N CYS A 190 10.05 -7.17 14.47
CA CYS A 190 10.28 -6.21 13.40
C CYS A 190 8.99 -5.65 12.78
N ARG A 191 7.81 -5.93 13.33
CA ARG A 191 6.52 -5.43 12.79
C ARG A 191 6.39 -3.91 12.84
N PHE A 192 7.17 -3.20 13.66
CA PHE A 192 7.19 -1.73 13.69
C PHE A 192 7.78 -1.11 12.40
N LEU A 193 8.49 -1.90 11.58
CA LEU A 193 9.03 -1.44 10.30
C LEU A 193 7.92 -1.39 9.26
N CYS A 194 7.41 -0.17 9.01
CA CYS A 194 6.44 0.05 7.94
C CYS A 194 7.10 -0.14 6.57
N PRO A 195 6.62 -1.08 5.73
CA PRO A 195 7.20 -1.36 4.42
C PRO A 195 6.81 -0.32 3.36
N THR A 196 5.76 0.48 3.60
CA THR A 196 5.31 1.53 2.68
C THR A 196 5.37 2.92 3.33
N SER A 197 5.61 3.95 2.52
CA SER A 197 5.59 5.37 2.94
C SER A 197 4.19 5.95 3.06
N MET A 198 3.13 5.13 3.01
CA MET A 198 1.75 5.59 2.92
C MET A 198 1.36 6.46 4.13
N MET A 199 1.80 6.08 5.33
CA MET A 199 1.57 6.89 6.54
C MET A 199 2.16 8.30 6.41
N CYS A 200 3.37 8.41 5.88
CA CYS A 200 4.02 9.70 5.62
C CYS A 200 3.26 10.49 4.55
N GLU A 201 2.87 9.86 3.45
CA GLU A 201 2.12 10.52 2.37
C GLU A 201 0.75 11.05 2.82
N ARG A 202 0.02 10.27 3.63
CA ARG A 202 -1.24 10.71 4.26
C ARG A 202 -1.01 11.86 5.22
N PHE A 203 0.05 11.80 6.03
CA PHE A 203 0.42 12.89 6.93
C PHE A 203 0.73 14.19 6.15
N PHE A 204 1.55 14.12 5.10
CA PHE A 204 1.88 15.27 4.27
C PHE A 204 0.66 15.81 3.51
N SER A 205 -0.24 14.95 3.04
CA SER A 205 -1.50 15.35 2.39
C SER A 205 -2.42 16.09 3.36
N SER A 206 -2.58 15.58 4.59
CA SER A 206 -3.37 16.22 5.64
C SER A 206 -2.77 17.55 6.07
N THR A 207 -1.45 17.60 6.22
CA THR A 207 -0.71 18.83 6.53
C THR A 207 -0.87 19.87 5.42
N LYS A 208 -0.79 19.46 4.15
CA LYS A 208 -1.01 20.33 3.01
C LYS A 208 -2.43 20.91 2.98
N LEU A 209 -3.44 20.10 3.31
CA LEU A 209 -4.83 20.57 3.42
C LEU A 209 -4.97 21.59 4.57
N ALA A 210 -4.47 21.26 5.76
CA ALA A 210 -4.54 22.13 6.94
C ALA A 210 -3.78 23.46 6.76
N ILE A 211 -2.61 23.43 6.11
CA ILE A 211 -1.84 24.65 5.77
C ILE A 211 -2.51 25.41 4.62
N GLY A 212 -3.04 24.71 3.62
CA GLY A 212 -3.75 25.29 2.48
C GLY A 212 -4.98 26.09 2.91
N ASP A 213 -5.85 25.50 3.72
CA ASP A 213 -7.05 26.17 4.24
C ASP A 213 -6.70 27.38 5.12
N ARG A 214 -5.67 27.27 5.96
CA ARG A 214 -5.21 28.39 6.80
C ARG A 214 -4.49 29.49 6.02
N ARG A 215 -3.93 29.20 4.83
CA ARG A 215 -3.31 30.20 3.94
C ARG A 215 -4.26 30.79 2.90
N CYS A 216 -5.42 30.19 2.63
CA CYS A 216 -6.46 30.80 1.80
C CYS A 216 -7.00 32.12 2.39
N SER A 217 -6.79 32.37 3.69
CA SER A 217 -7.10 33.65 4.35
C SER A 217 -5.88 34.57 4.57
N MET A 218 -4.67 34.17 4.12
CA MET A 218 -3.46 34.99 4.25
C MET A 218 -3.02 35.50 2.89
N THR A 219 -3.39 36.73 2.57
CA THR A 219 -2.80 37.43 1.41
C THR A 219 -1.34 37.79 1.71
N PRO A 220 -0.46 37.90 0.69
CA PRO A 220 0.97 38.20 0.86
C PRO A 220 1.29 39.44 1.68
N LYS A 221 0.33 40.37 1.83
CA LYS A 221 0.51 41.62 2.59
C LYS A 221 0.63 41.38 4.11
N ILE A 222 0.05 40.32 4.66
CA ILE A 222 -0.01 40.11 6.12
C ILE A 222 1.28 39.47 6.66
N PHE A 223 2.12 38.87 5.80
CA PHE A 223 3.32 38.16 6.24
C PHE A 223 4.49 39.11 6.56
N GLY A 224 4.50 40.32 6.00
CA GLY A 224 5.59 41.30 6.17
C GLY A 224 5.48 42.21 7.40
N GLU A 225 4.38 42.16 8.15
CA GLU A 225 4.13 43.07 9.30
C GLU A 225 4.30 42.39 10.67
N LYS A 226 4.73 41.12 10.72
CA LYS A 226 4.91 40.37 11.98
C LYS A 226 6.27 39.66 12.13
N MET A 227 7.27 40.06 11.36
CA MET A 227 8.68 39.84 11.71
C MET A 227 9.33 41.19 11.95
#